data_AF-A0A559MEK1-F1
#
_entry.id   AF-A0A559MEK1-F1
#
_cell.length_a   1.000
_cell.length_b   1.000
_cell.length_c   1.000
_cell.angle_alpha   90.00
_cell.angle_beta   90.00
_cell.angle_gamma   90.00
#
_symmetry.space_group_name_H-M   'P 1'
#
loop_
_entity.id
_entity.type
_entity.pdbx_description
1 polymer ?
#
loop_
_entity_poly.entity_id
_entity_poly.type
_entity_poly.pdbx_seq_one_letter_code
_entity_poly.pdbx_strand_id
1 'polypeptide(L)' 'FVESAGNAVVDFGRFCTGFLVLMGVALPVVLAHSMLITYPAMVMSIIGGLLIYGTIISFGMFFQEEQEF' A
#
# COMPACT_ATOMS: atom_id res chain seq x y z
N PHE A 1 7.62 21.90 20.02
CA PHE A 1 6.74 20.77 20.36
C PHE A 1 5.72 20.47 19.25
N VAL A 2 5.08 21.48 18.63
CA VAL A 2 4.20 21.28 17.46
C VAL A 2 4.90 20.70 16.22
N GLU A 3 6.20 20.99 16.04
CA GLU A 3 7.02 20.44 14.94
C GLU A 3 7.24 18.92 15.06
N SER A 4 7.20 18.37 16.28
CA SER A 4 7.33 16.93 16.51
C SER A 4 6.05 16.16 16.16
N ALA A 5 4.88 16.80 16.26
CA ALA A 5 3.60 16.18 15.91
C ALA A 5 3.42 16.08 14.39
N GLY A 6 3.87 17.10 13.64
CA GLY A 6 3.88 17.06 12.16
C GLY A 6 4.72 15.90 11.64
N ASN A 7 5.91 15.70 12.21
CA ASN A 7 6.76 14.57 11.83
C ASN A 7 6.16 13.21 12.25
N ALA A 8 5.60 13.12 13.47
CA ALA A 8 4.96 11.89 13.94
C ALA A 8 3.76 11.44 13.09
N VAL A 9 2.96 12.38 12.57
CA VAL A 9 1.83 12.07 11.67
C VAL A 9 2.34 11.58 10.31
N VAL A 10 3.42 12.17 9.79
CA VAL A 10 4.04 11.72 8.53
C VAL A 10 4.66 10.33 8.69
N ASP A 11 5.39 10.07 9.78
CA ASP A 11 5.94 8.75 10.08
C ASP A 11 4.84 7.69 10.26
N PHE A 12 3.74 8.05 10.94
CA PHE A 12 2.58 7.17 11.07
C PHE A 12 1.92 6.89 9.71
N GLY A 13 1.81 7.89 8.84
CA GLY A 13 1.34 7.72 7.47
C GLY A 13 2.18 6.71 6.70
N ARG A 14 3.51 6.83 6.74
CA ARG A 14 4.45 5.89 6.10
C ARG A 14 4.33 4.49 6.67
N PHE A 15 4.19 4.36 7.99
CA PHE A 15 3.96 3.08 8.65
C PHE A 15 2.63 2.45 8.22
N CYS A 16 1.52 3.19 8.26
CA CYS A 16 0.22 2.70 7.83
C CYS A 16 0.21 2.27 6.37
N THR A 17 0.87 3.03 5.48
CA THR A 17 1.01 2.65 4.07
C THR A 17 1.80 1.34 3.93
N GLY A 18 2.97 1.24 4.57
CA GLY A 18 3.77 0.01 4.55
C GLY A 18 3.01 -1.19 5.14
N PHE A 19 2.34 -0.99 6.26
CA PHE A 19 1.53 -2.02 6.93
C PHE A 19 0.36 -2.49 6.07
N LEU A 20 -0.39 -1.57 5.45
CA LEU A 20 -1.51 -1.91 4.56
C LEU A 20 -1.04 -2.67 3.32
N VAL A 21 0.08 -2.24 2.72
CA VAL A 21 0.67 -2.94 1.57
C VAL A 21 1.14 -4.34 1.97
N LEU A 22 1.83 -4.47 3.11
CA LEU A 22 2.28 -5.77 3.62
C LEU A 22 1.10 -6.70 3.95
N MET A 23 0.06 -6.19 4.61
CA MET A 23 -1.14 -6.97 4.91
C MET A 23 -1.89 -7.40 3.65
N GLY A 24 -1.93 -6.55 2.61
CA GLY A 24 -2.51 -6.88 1.31
C GLY A 24 -1.82 -8.06 0.60
N VAL A 25 -0.56 -8.36 0.95
CA VAL A 25 0.17 -9.54 0.43
C VAL A 25 0.14 -10.70 1.42
N ALA A 26 0.23 -10.43 2.73
CA ALA A 26 0.27 -11.47 3.76
C ALA A 26 -1.08 -12.21 3.91
N LEU A 27 -2.22 -11.50 3.85
CA LEU A 27 -3.55 -12.10 3.95
C LEU A 27 -3.81 -13.14 2.85
N PRO A 28 -3.63 -12.83 1.55
CA PRO A 28 -3.80 -13.81 0.49
C PRO A 28 -2.91 -15.05 0.63
N VAL A 29 -1.67 -14.86 1.09
CA VAL A 29 -0.72 -15.97 1.29
C VAL A 29 -1.17 -16.90 2.41
N VAL A 30 -1.65 -16.35 3.53
CA VAL A 30 -2.21 -17.15 4.64
C VAL A 30 -3.49 -17.87 4.19
N LEU A 31 -4.39 -17.19 3.47
CA LEU A 31 -5.63 -17.79 2.95
C LEU A 31 -5.35 -18.90 1.92
N ALA A 32 -4.31 -18.74 1.09
CA ALA A 32 -3.85 -19.78 0.17
C ALA A 32 -3.25 -20.98 0.91
N HIS A 33 -2.50 -20.74 1.99
CA HIS A 33 -1.95 -21.80 2.85
C HIS A 33 -3.07 -22.61 3.55
N SER A 34 -4.19 -21.96 3.90
CA SER A 34 -5.38 -22.64 4.45
C SER A 34 -6.25 -23.36 3.39
N MET A 35 -5.80 -23.43 2.13
CA MET A 35 -6.53 -24.01 1.00
C MET A 35 -7.93 -23.39 0.77
N LEU A 36 -8.18 -22.18 1.28
CA LEU A 36 -9.47 -21.48 1.08
C LEU A 36 -9.56 -20.80 -0.29
N ILE A 37 -8.42 -20.40 -0.85
CA ILE A 37 -8.32 -19.72 -2.14
C ILE A 37 -7.33 -20.48 -3.02
N THR A 38 -7.67 -20.70 -4.29
CA THR A 38 -6.79 -21.34 -5.28
C THR A 38 -5.57 -20.45 -5.60
N TYR A 39 -4.40 -21.04 -5.80
CA TYR A 39 -3.16 -20.34 -6.17
C TYR A 39 -3.31 -19.23 -7.24
N PRO A 40 -4.04 -19.42 -8.36
CA PRO A 40 -4.27 -18.34 -9.32
C PRO A 40 -5.04 -17.14 -8.75
N ALA A 41 -6.00 -17.37 -7.85
CA ALA A 41 -6.76 -16.29 -7.22
C ALA A 41 -5.90 -15.51 -6.19
N MET A 42 -4.94 -16.15 -5.52
CA MET A 42 -3.95 -15.47 -4.70
C MET A 42 -3.10 -14.49 -5.53
N VAL A 43 -2.61 -14.93 -6.70
CA VAL A 43 -1.80 -14.10 -7.60
C VAL A 43 -2.60 -12.91 -8.12
N MET A 44 -3.85 -13.12 -8.54
CA MET A 44 -4.73 -12.04 -9.00
C MET A 44 -4.99 -11.00 -7.91
N SER A 45 -5.18 -11.42 -6.65
CA SER A 45 -5.36 -10.51 -5.52
C SER A 45 -4.13 -9.63 -5.27
N ILE A 46 -2.93 -10.21 -5.34
CA ILE A 46 -1.67 -9.47 -5.14
C ILE A 46 -1.43 -8.47 -6.28
N ILE A 47 -1.64 -8.91 -7.53
CA ILE A 47 -1.47 -8.04 -8.72
C ILE A 47 -2.47 -6.87 -8.67
N GLY A 48 -3.72 -7.10 -8.29
CA GLY A 48 -4.71 -6.04 -8.13
C GLY A 48 -4.31 -5.01 -7.09
N GLY A 49 -3.81 -5.45 -5.92
CA GLY A 49 -3.30 -4.56 -4.88
C GLY A 49 -2.09 -3.73 -5.34
N LEU A 50 -1.14 -4.36 -6.04
CA LEU A 50 0.02 -3.67 -6.62
C LEU A 50 -0.38 -2.65 -7.69
N LEU A 51 -1.35 -2.97 -8.55
CA LEU A 51 -1.84 -2.05 -9.58
C LEU A 51 -2.49 -0.79 -8.98
N ILE A 52 -3.31 -0.95 -7.95
CA ILE A 52 -3.94 0.20 -7.27
C ILE A 52 -2.88 1.06 -6.58
N TYR A 53 -1.97 0.43 -5.82
CA TYR A 53 -0.90 1.18 -5.14
C TYR A 53 0.02 1.89 -6.14
N GLY A 54 0.40 1.21 -7.22
CA GLY A 54 1.21 1.76 -8.29
C GLY A 54 0.55 2.94 -8.98
N THR A 55 -0.75 2.88 -9.27
CA THR A 55 -1.47 4.01 -9.87
C THR A 55 -1.59 5.20 -8.92
N ILE A 56 -1.81 4.97 -7.62
CA ILE A 56 -1.82 6.05 -6.62
C ILE A 56 -0.46 6.74 -6.56
N ILE A 57 0.65 6.00 -6.54
CA ILE A 57 1.99 6.59 -6.55
C ILE A 57 2.25 7.31 -7.87
N SER A 58 1.96 6.68 -9.00
CA SER A 58 2.21 7.29 -10.31
C SER A 58 1.43 8.60 -10.48
N PHE A 59 0.15 8.63 -10.09
CA PHE A 59 -0.64 9.87 -10.09
C PHE A 59 -0.15 10.86 -9.04
N GLY A 60 0.23 10.39 -7.85
CA GLY A 60 0.83 11.22 -6.82
C GLY A 60 2.07 11.94 -7.34
N MET A 61 3.04 11.21 -7.91
CA MET A 61 4.26 11.80 -8.49
C MET A 61 3.94 12.71 -9.68
N PHE A 62 3.08 12.26 -10.59
CA PHE A 62 2.75 13.00 -11.82
C PHE A 62 2.01 14.32 -11.54
N PHE A 63 1.14 14.37 -10.53
CA PHE A 63 0.40 15.59 -10.17
C PHE A 63 1.05 16.40 -9.04
N GLN A 64 1.93 15.81 -8.21
CA GLN A 64 2.75 16.59 -7.27
C GLN A 64 3.82 17.42 -8.01
N GLU A 65 4.32 16.98 -9.17
CA GLU A 65 5.17 17.81 -10.04
C GLU A 65 4.47 19.11 -10.51
N GLU A 66 3.13 19.15 -10.59
CA GLU A 66 2.41 20.36 -11.00
C GLU A 66 2.09 21.33 -9.84
N GLN A 67 2.41 20.98 -8.58
CA GLN A 67 2.10 21.80 -7.40
C GLN A 67 3.31 22.59 -6.82
N GLU A 68 4.48 22.53 -7.46
CA GLU A 68 5.67 23.32 -7.08
C GLU A 68 5.86 24.61 -7.91
N PHE A 69 4.77 25.33 -8.23
CA PHE A 69 4.81 26.68 -8.82
C PHE A 69 4.24 27.76 -7.89
#